data_AF-A0A9X4AEW4-F1
#
_entry.id   AF-A0A9X4AEW4-F1
#
_cell.length_a   1.000
_cell.length_b   1.000
_cell.length_c   1.000
_cell.angle_alpha   90.00
_cell.angle_beta   90.00
_cell.angle_gamma   90.00
#
_symmetry.space_group_name_H-M   'P 1'
#
loop_
_entity.id
_entity.type
_entity.pdbx_description
1 polymer ?
#
loop_
_entity_poly.entity_id
_entity_poly.type
_entity_poly.pdbx_seq_one_letter_code
_entity_poly.pdbx_strand_id
1 'polypeptide(L)' 'MMNIIEFFRNLPQKKCSKCGNNIIEKADCYGNLCDNCDHPAR' A
#
# COMPACT_ATOMS: atom_id res chain seq x y z
N MET A 1 -20.99 -16.82 -5.36
CA MET A 1 -20.55 -15.58 -6.04
C MET A 1 -20.13 -14.61 -4.95
N MET A 2 -18.92 -14.05 -4.98
CA MET A 2 -18.50 -13.04 -3.99
C MET A 2 -19.21 -11.73 -4.27
N ASN A 3 -19.75 -11.09 -3.23
CA ASN A 3 -20.35 -9.77 -3.35
C ASN A 3 -19.26 -8.72 -3.57
N ILE A 4 -19.49 -7.75 -4.46
CA ILE A 4 -18.51 -6.71 -4.78
C ILE A 4 -18.11 -5.87 -3.55
N ILE A 5 -19.01 -5.69 -2.59
CA ILE A 5 -18.72 -5.00 -1.32
C ILE A 5 -17.78 -5.83 -0.44
N GLU A 6 -17.95 -7.15 -0.44
CA GLU A 6 -17.03 -8.03 0.29
C GLU A 6 -15.64 -8.06 -0.34
N PHE A 7 -15.54 -7.97 -1.67
CA PHE A 7 -14.25 -7.83 -2.35
C PHE A 7 -13.49 -6.57 -1.87
N PHE A 8 -14.16 -5.41 -1.84
CA PHE A 8 -13.53 -4.17 -1.40
C PHE A 8 -13.17 -4.18 0.10
N ARG A 9 -13.96 -4.85 0.95
CA ARG A 9 -13.64 -5.02 2.38
C ARG A 9 -12.44 -5.93 2.63
N ASN A 10 -12.17 -6.84 1.71
CA ASN A 10 -11.05 -7.78 1.79
C ASN A 10 -9.86 -7.35 0.89
N LEU A 11 -9.81 -6.08 0.48
CA LEU A 11 -8.66 -5.56 -0.26
C LEU A 11 -7.39 -5.68 0.60
N PRO A 12 -6.33 -6.32 0.08
CA PRO A 12 -5.08 -6.44 0.81
C PRO A 12 -4.46 -5.06 1.00
N GLN A 13 -3.79 -4.87 2.14
CA GLN A 13 -2.99 -3.67 2.38
C GLN A 13 -1.91 -3.52 1.30
N LYS A 14 -1.67 -2.28 0.87
CA LYS A 14 -0.64 -1.97 -0.11
C LYS A 14 0.73 -2.35 0.43
N LYS A 15 1.56 -3.01 -0.37
CA LYS A 15 2.92 -3.42 -0.01
C LYS A 15 3.96 -2.63 -0.78
N CYS A 16 5.08 -2.31 -0.12
CA CYS A 16 6.21 -1.62 -0.72
C CYS A 16 6.89 -2.52 -1.75
N SER A 17 7.09 -2.03 -2.98
CA SER A 17 7.76 -2.79 -4.03
C SER A 17 9.25 -3.08 -3.73
N LYS A 18 9.87 -2.34 -2.81
CA LYS A 18 11.30 -2.50 -2.48
C LYS A 18 11.55 -3.43 -1.29
N CYS A 19 10.77 -3.28 -0.21
CA CYS A 19 11.00 -4.04 1.03
C CYS A 19 9.87 -5.02 1.38
N GLY A 20 8.75 -5.02 0.66
CA GLY A 20 7.61 -5.91 0.90
C GLY A 20 6.77 -5.57 2.14
N ASN A 21 7.18 -4.57 2.93
CA ASN A 21 6.44 -4.12 4.11
C ASN A 21 5.15 -3.40 3.73
N ASN A 22 4.18 -3.42 4.65
CA ASN A 22 2.91 -2.73 4.45
C ASN A 22 3.16 -1.21 4.40
N ILE A 23 2.59 -0.56 3.39
CA ILE A 23 2.63 0.89 3.24
C ILE A 23 1.50 1.46 4.10
N ILE A 24 1.86 2.35 5.01
CA ILE A 24 0.89 3.15 5.77
C ILE A 24 0.21 4.08 4.77
N GLU A 25 -1.12 4.06 4.72
CA GLU A 25 -1.89 4.88 3.79
C GLU A 25 -1.51 6.36 3.92
N LYS A 26 -1.12 6.96 2.78
CA LYS A 26 -0.79 8.38 2.66
C LYS A 26 -1.91 9.06 1.86
N ALA A 27 -2.15 10.35 2.10
CA ALA A 27 -3.12 11.12 1.31
C ALA A 27 -2.79 11.09 -0.20
N ASP A 28 -1.50 11.14 -0.54
CA ASP A 28 -0.98 10.97 -1.90
C ASP A 28 -0.71 9.49 -2.21
N CYS A 29 -1.76 8.71 -2.43
CA CYS A 29 -1.71 7.26 -2.64
C CYS A 29 -1.02 6.79 -3.95
N TYR A 30 -0.28 7.66 -4.65
CA TYR A 30 0.37 7.35 -5.93
C TYR A 30 1.70 6.59 -5.78
N GLY A 31 2.39 6.68 -4.63
CA GLY A 31 3.69 6.03 -4.43
C GLY A 31 3.61 4.54 -4.13
N ASN A 32 4.46 3.71 -4.76
CA ASN A 32 4.58 2.26 -4.50
C ASN A 32 5.71 1.90 -3.51
N LEU A 33 6.37 2.91 -2.95
CA LEU A 33 7.42 2.78 -1.95
C LEU A 33 6.88 3.23 -0.58
N CYS A 34 7.30 2.55 0.49
CA CYS A 34 7.02 3.01 1.84
C CYS A 34 7.93 4.19 2.19
N ASP A 35 7.55 4.94 3.23
CA ASP A 35 8.28 6.14 3.70
C ASP A 35 9.77 5.87 3.97
N ASN A 36 10.08 4.71 4.54
CA ASN A 36 11.44 4.25 4.79
C ASN A 36 12.28 4.04 3.50
N CYS A 37 11.63 3.71 2.39
CA CYS A 37 12.28 3.43 1.10
C CYS A 37 12.29 4.64 0.15
N ASP A 38 11.35 5.56 0.34
CA ASP A 38 11.13 6.77 -0.45
C ASP A 38 11.87 8.00 0.12
N HIS A 39 12.43 7.89 1.33
CA HIS A 39 13.12 8.99 1.99
C HIS A 39 14.37 9.45 1.18
N PRO A 40 14.42 10.72 0.72
CA PRO A 40 15.47 11.24 -0.18
C PRO A 40 16.84 11.43 0.50
N ALA A 41 16.97 11.11 1.78
CA ALA A 41 18.20 11.22 2.57
C ALA A 41 18.93 9.88 2.76
N ARG A 42 18.63 8.86 1.93
CA ARG A 42 19.31 7.57 1.90
C ARG A 42 19.97 7.31 0.56
#